data_AF-K3WCB4-F1
#
_entry.id   AF-K3WCB4-F1
#
_cell.length_a   1.000
_cell.length_b   1.000
_cell.length_c   1.000
_cell.angle_alpha   90.00
_cell.angle_beta   90.00
_cell.angle_gamma   90.00
#
_symmetry.space_group_name_H-M   'P 1'
#
loop_
_entity.id
_entity.type
_entity.pdbx_description
1 polymer ?
#
loop_
_entity_poly.entity_id
_entity_poly.type
_entity_poly.pdbx_seq_one_letter_code
_entity_poly.pdbx_strand_id
1 'polypeptide(L)'
;MFHLRRSQFLTVFGYSPDESSYYRHCLLRESTTNSLVMIQPSLLSYSFNGPPVPALLDAASVRSDTILLLDSFFYVVVFHGDTIAAWRDQKFHEDPAHINFKNLLEAPQADAQLIMDSRFPVPRYVVCDQHKSQSRFLMAKLNPSVTHNSMDGQGEVIFTDDVSLKVFMEHLMNLAVKS
;
A
#
# COMPACT_ATOMS: atom_id res chain seq x y z
N MET A 1 -10.52 -10.97 -7.20
CA MET A 1 -10.61 -12.23 -6.44
C MET A 1 -9.41 -12.47 -5.52
N PHE A 2 -8.18 -12.42 -6.01
CA PHE A 2 -6.97 -12.63 -5.19
C PHE A 2 -6.89 -11.71 -3.95
N HIS A 3 -7.08 -10.41 -4.12
CA HIS A 3 -7.05 -9.48 -2.98
C HIS A 3 -8.25 -9.67 -2.04
N LEU A 4 -9.45 -9.91 -2.58
CA LEU A 4 -10.65 -10.17 -1.76
C LEU A 4 -10.47 -11.35 -0.80
N ARG A 5 -9.97 -12.49 -1.27
CA ARG A 5 -9.77 -13.69 -0.42
C ARG A 5 -8.73 -13.50 0.68
N ARG A 6 -7.85 -12.50 0.56
CA ARG A 6 -6.82 -12.15 1.56
C ARG A 6 -7.21 -10.93 2.39
N SER A 7 -8.30 -10.25 2.04
CA SER A 7 -8.76 -9.06 2.74
C SER A 7 -9.29 -9.39 4.13
N GLN A 8 -9.32 -8.37 4.99
CA GLN A 8 -9.90 -8.43 6.34
C GLN A 8 -11.39 -8.75 6.38
N PHE A 9 -12.09 -8.72 5.23
CA PHE A 9 -13.49 -9.10 5.14
C PHE A 9 -13.69 -10.62 5.30
N LEU A 10 -12.72 -11.40 4.82
CA LEU A 10 -12.78 -12.88 4.80
C LEU A 10 -11.75 -13.49 5.76
N THR A 11 -10.52 -12.97 5.78
CA THR A 11 -9.46 -13.45 6.68
C THR A 11 -9.42 -12.57 7.92
N VAL A 12 -10.04 -13.04 9.01
CA VAL A 12 -10.21 -12.27 10.26
C VAL A 12 -9.07 -12.43 11.26
N PHE A 13 -8.02 -13.20 10.94
CA PHE A 13 -6.86 -13.33 11.81
C PHE A 13 -6.19 -11.97 12.02
N GLY A 14 -5.91 -11.62 13.28
CA GLY A 14 -5.33 -10.32 13.65
C GLY A 14 -6.35 -9.19 13.81
N TYR A 15 -7.65 -9.46 13.68
CA TYR A 15 -8.73 -8.49 13.92
C TYR A 15 -9.67 -8.98 15.01
N SER A 16 -10.20 -8.04 15.79
CA SER A 16 -11.28 -8.34 16.74
C SER A 16 -12.62 -8.62 16.02
N PRO A 17 -13.59 -9.27 16.69
CA PRO A 17 -14.94 -9.43 16.16
C PRO A 17 -15.62 -8.10 15.80
N ASP A 18 -15.39 -7.05 16.59
CA ASP A 18 -15.97 -5.73 16.40
C ASP A 18 -15.34 -5.02 15.18
N GLU A 19 -14.01 -5.07 15.03
CA GLU A 19 -13.33 -4.55 13.84
C GLU A 19 -13.80 -5.26 12.57
N SER A 20 -13.91 -6.60 12.62
CA SER A 20 -14.38 -7.39 11.49
C SER A 20 -15.82 -7.01 11.09
N SER A 21 -16.69 -6.79 12.09
CA SER A 21 -18.07 -6.37 11.87
C SER A 21 -18.14 -4.95 11.30
N TYR A 22 -17.32 -4.04 11.81
CA TYR A 22 -17.20 -2.67 11.30
C TYR A 22 -16.77 -2.63 9.83
N TYR A 23 -15.71 -3.35 9.47
CA TYR A 23 -15.24 -3.38 8.08
C TYR A 23 -16.31 -3.92 7.13
N ARG A 24 -16.97 -5.03 7.50
CA ARG A 24 -18.07 -5.61 6.71
C ARG A 24 -19.26 -4.66 6.58
N HIS A 25 -19.61 -3.95 7.65
CA HIS A 25 -20.69 -2.95 7.62
C HIS A 25 -20.38 -1.84 6.61
N CYS A 26 -19.16 -1.30 6.62
CA CYS A 26 -18.74 -0.29 5.65
C CYS A 26 -18.81 -0.82 4.21
N LEU A 27 -18.28 -2.02 3.94
CA LEU A 27 -18.29 -2.62 2.59
C LEU A 27 -19.71 -2.79 2.02
N LEU A 28 -20.68 -3.16 2.87
CA LEU A 28 -22.07 -3.38 2.44
C LEU A 28 -22.85 -2.08 2.15
N ARG A 29 -22.33 -0.93 2.59
CA ARG A 29 -22.99 0.37 2.41
C ARG A 29 -22.37 1.22 1.32
N GLU A 30 -21.10 0.99 1.01
CA GLU A 30 -20.33 1.86 0.13
C GLU A 30 -20.63 1.67 -1.37
N SER A 31 -20.27 2.69 -2.14
CA SER A 31 -20.37 2.65 -3.60
C SER A 31 -19.41 1.61 -4.21
N THR A 32 -19.61 1.27 -5.48
CA THR A 32 -18.69 0.39 -6.22
C THR A 32 -17.26 0.90 -6.21
N THR A 33 -17.06 2.21 -6.40
CA THR A 33 -15.71 2.82 -6.40
C THR A 33 -15.00 2.62 -5.06
N ASN A 34 -15.67 2.94 -3.95
CA ASN A 34 -15.11 2.77 -2.61
C ASN A 34 -14.92 1.28 -2.25
N SER A 35 -15.84 0.42 -2.67
CA SER A 35 -15.74 -1.03 -2.50
C SER A 35 -14.54 -1.63 -3.25
N LEU A 36 -14.21 -1.12 -4.44
CA LEU A 36 -13.02 -1.55 -5.16
C LEU A 36 -11.74 -1.19 -4.40
N VAL A 37 -11.64 0.03 -3.88
CA VAL A 37 -10.50 0.49 -3.07
C VAL A 37 -10.38 -0.32 -1.77
N MET A 38 -11.49 -0.68 -1.15
CA MET A 38 -11.51 -1.57 0.02
C MET A 38 -10.96 -2.97 -0.28
N ILE A 39 -11.31 -3.53 -1.45
CA ILE A 39 -10.94 -4.89 -1.84
C ILE A 39 -9.49 -4.94 -2.35
N GLN A 40 -9.14 -4.02 -3.22
CA GLN A 40 -7.81 -3.85 -3.79
C GLN A 40 -7.38 -2.38 -3.59
N PRO A 41 -6.62 -2.11 -2.52
CA PRO A 41 -6.08 -0.78 -2.25
C PRO A 41 -5.35 -0.18 -3.45
N SER A 42 -5.49 1.13 -3.63
CA SER A 42 -4.72 1.87 -4.63
C SER A 42 -3.36 2.27 -4.08
N LEU A 43 -2.35 2.27 -4.95
CA LEU A 43 -0.99 2.63 -4.59
C LEU A 43 -0.47 3.61 -5.65
N LEU A 44 -0.07 4.81 -5.21
CA LEU A 44 0.58 5.82 -6.05
C LEU A 44 2.05 5.94 -5.65
N SER A 45 2.93 6.04 -6.65
CA SER A 45 4.36 6.27 -6.45
C SER A 45 4.75 7.67 -6.89
N TYR A 46 5.50 8.33 -6.01
CA TYR A 46 6.05 9.67 -6.20
C TYR A 46 7.56 9.54 -6.26
N SER A 47 8.15 10.11 -7.29
CA SER A 47 9.59 10.12 -7.50
C SER A 47 9.99 11.44 -8.16
N PHE A 48 11.30 11.68 -8.30
CA PHE A 48 11.79 12.84 -9.04
C PHE A 48 11.56 12.74 -10.56
N ASN A 49 11.20 11.56 -11.07
CA ASN A 49 11.17 11.29 -12.51
C ASN A 49 9.85 11.64 -13.18
N GLY A 50 8.99 12.44 -12.53
CA GLY A 50 7.75 12.92 -13.13
C GLY A 50 6.58 13.03 -12.15
N PRO A 51 5.36 13.20 -12.68
CA PRO A 51 4.15 13.25 -11.86
C PRO A 51 3.88 11.90 -11.16
N PRO A 52 2.98 11.86 -10.16
CA PRO A 52 2.61 10.64 -9.46
C PRO A 52 2.07 9.58 -10.44
N VAL A 53 2.56 8.35 -10.32
CA VAL A 53 2.17 7.23 -11.18
C VAL A 53 1.52 6.11 -10.39
N PRO A 54 0.46 5.45 -10.91
CA PRO A 54 -0.06 4.23 -10.32
C PRO A 54 1.00 3.13 -10.26
N ALA A 55 1.19 2.56 -9.07
CA ALA A 55 2.08 1.44 -8.82
C ALA A 55 1.29 0.16 -8.57
N LEU A 56 1.89 -0.99 -8.87
CA LEU A 56 1.28 -2.28 -8.53
C LEU A 56 1.28 -2.45 -7.01
N LEU A 57 0.21 -3.02 -6.45
CA LEU A 57 0.11 -3.37 -5.04
C LEU A 57 0.96 -4.61 -4.73
N ASP A 58 2.27 -4.45 -4.84
CA ASP A 58 3.25 -5.51 -4.93
C ASP A 58 4.54 -5.11 -4.20
N ALA A 59 5.23 -6.10 -3.61
CA ALA A 59 6.50 -5.92 -2.92
C ALA A 59 7.58 -5.24 -3.77
N ALA A 60 7.59 -5.50 -5.09
CA ALA A 60 8.53 -4.90 -6.03
C ALA A 60 8.34 -3.38 -6.23
N SER A 61 7.16 -2.84 -5.89
CA SER A 61 6.89 -1.40 -5.96
C SER A 61 7.52 -0.62 -4.82
N VAL A 62 7.98 -1.30 -3.76
CA VAL A 62 8.64 -0.67 -2.62
C VAL A 62 10.09 -0.40 -2.97
N ARG A 63 10.42 0.88 -3.17
CA ARG A 63 11.77 1.33 -3.53
C ARG A 63 12.26 2.39 -2.55
N SER A 64 13.57 2.41 -2.31
CA SER A 64 14.20 3.35 -1.36
C SER A 64 14.15 4.80 -1.82
N ASP A 65 14.07 5.05 -3.14
CA ASP A 65 14.12 6.35 -3.80
C ASP A 65 12.73 6.97 -4.11
N THR A 66 11.66 6.37 -3.59
CA THR A 66 10.28 6.80 -3.88
C THR A 66 9.45 6.98 -2.61
N ILE A 67 8.39 7.76 -2.71
CA ILE A 67 7.33 7.83 -1.70
C ILE A 67 6.10 7.11 -2.25
N LEU A 68 5.43 6.33 -1.42
CA LEU A 68 4.21 5.63 -1.78
C LEU A 68 3.02 6.21 -1.00
N LEU A 69 1.92 6.47 -1.70
CA LEU A 69 0.62 6.77 -1.09
C LEU A 69 -0.28 5.56 -1.28
N LEU A 70 -0.58 4.86 -0.19
CA LEU A 70 -1.54 3.77 -0.16
C LEU A 70 -2.89 4.31 0.31
N ASP A 71 -3.92 4.02 -0.47
CA ASP A 71 -5.31 4.20 -0.05
C ASP A 71 -6.02 2.84 -0.03
N SER A 72 -6.40 2.42 1.19
CA SER A 72 -7.11 1.17 1.46
C SER A 72 -8.54 1.37 1.96
N PHE A 73 -9.12 2.54 1.66
CA PHE A 73 -10.38 3.04 2.22
C PHE A 73 -10.31 3.37 3.72
N PHE A 74 -9.89 2.44 4.58
CA PHE A 74 -9.83 2.62 6.04
C PHE A 74 -8.53 3.25 6.53
N TYR A 75 -7.45 3.10 5.76
CA TYR A 75 -6.14 3.68 6.04
C TYR A 75 -5.65 4.43 4.82
N VAL A 76 -5.11 5.62 5.07
CA VAL A 76 -4.31 6.39 4.10
C VAL A 76 -2.89 6.41 4.64
N VAL A 77 -1.96 5.78 3.92
CA VAL A 77 -0.58 5.59 4.36
C VAL A 77 0.37 6.31 3.41
N VAL A 78 1.13 7.27 3.95
CA VAL A 78 2.28 7.87 3.26
C VAL A 78 3.53 7.16 3.73
N PHE A 79 4.17 6.44 2.82
CA PHE A 79 5.34 5.62 3.09
C PHE A 79 6.57 6.22 2.39
N HIS A 80 7.62 6.52 3.15
CA HIS A 80 8.89 7.00 2.62
C HIS A 80 9.88 5.85 2.46
N GLY A 81 10.45 5.69 1.26
CA GLY A 81 11.59 4.81 1.05
C GLY A 81 12.81 5.25 1.87
N ASP A 82 13.72 4.32 2.13
CA ASP A 82 14.88 4.53 3.02
C ASP A 82 15.75 5.75 2.64
N THR A 83 16.03 5.94 1.35
CA THR A 83 16.82 7.08 0.86
C THR A 83 16.08 8.40 1.03
N ILE A 84 14.77 8.41 0.75
CA ILE A 84 13.93 9.60 0.95
C ILE A 84 13.85 9.97 2.43
N ALA A 85 13.65 8.98 3.31
CA ALA A 85 13.64 9.19 4.75
C ALA A 85 14.97 9.75 5.24
N ALA A 86 16.10 9.20 4.78
CA ALA A 86 17.43 9.69 5.12
C ALA A 86 17.66 11.16 4.71
N TRP A 87 17.22 11.55 3.50
CA TRP A 87 17.31 12.94 3.03
C TRP A 87 16.40 13.90 3.80
N ARG A 88 15.20 13.43 4.18
CA ARG A 88 14.28 14.19 5.03
C ARG A 88 14.91 14.45 6.39
N ASP A 89 15.49 13.42 7.01
CA ASP A 89 16.09 13.50 8.34
C ASP A 89 17.36 14.37 8.35
N GLN A 90 18.08 14.43 7.22
CA GLN A 90 19.19 15.38 6.97
C GLN A 90 18.71 16.81 6.68
N LYS A 91 17.40 17.06 6.66
CA LYS A 91 16.78 18.38 6.44
C LYS A 91 17.11 19.01 5.09
N PHE A 92 17.37 18.21 4.06
CA PHE A 92 17.60 18.77 2.71
C PHE A 92 16.40 19.57 2.18
N HIS A 93 15.18 19.24 2.60
CA HIS A 93 13.97 19.98 2.24
C HIS A 93 13.88 21.40 2.85
N GLU A 94 14.71 21.73 3.85
CA GLU A 94 14.80 23.08 4.42
C GLU A 94 15.75 23.99 3.60
N ASP A 95 16.65 23.41 2.80
CA ASP A 95 17.58 24.16 1.96
C ASP A 95 16.85 24.70 0.70
N PRO A 96 16.89 26.02 0.43
CA PRO A 96 16.37 26.61 -0.80
C PRO A 96 16.92 25.99 -2.09
N ALA A 97 18.12 25.40 -2.06
CA ALA A 97 18.69 24.68 -3.22
C ALA A 97 17.92 23.39 -3.57
N HIS A 98 17.16 22.83 -2.63
CA HIS A 98 16.47 21.55 -2.75
C HIS A 98 14.94 21.67 -2.68
N ILE A 99 14.38 22.76 -3.23
CA ILE A 99 12.93 22.98 -3.34
C ILE A 99 12.19 21.79 -3.95
N ASN A 100 12.77 21.13 -4.96
CA ASN A 100 12.16 19.96 -5.60
C ASN A 100 11.91 18.82 -4.60
N PHE A 101 12.80 18.62 -3.64
CA PHE A 101 12.63 17.59 -2.61
C PHE A 101 11.53 17.95 -1.62
N LYS A 102 11.44 19.24 -1.24
CA LYS A 102 10.32 19.74 -0.43
C LYS A 102 8.97 19.50 -1.13
N ASN A 103 8.88 19.86 -2.41
CA ASN A 103 7.66 19.63 -3.21
C ASN A 103 7.31 18.14 -3.29
N LEU A 104 8.32 17.26 -3.42
CA LEU A 104 8.12 15.82 -3.44
C LEU A 104 7.53 15.28 -2.13
N LEU A 105 7.95 15.81 -0.97
CA LEU A 105 7.42 15.42 0.34
C LEU A 105 5.99 15.94 0.59
N GLU A 106 5.65 17.11 0.03
CA GLU A 106 4.34 17.75 0.21
C GLU A 106 3.25 17.15 -0.69
N ALA A 107 3.60 16.76 -1.93
CA ALA A 107 2.65 16.21 -2.90
C ALA A 107 1.78 15.05 -2.38
N PRO A 108 2.34 13.95 -1.81
CA PRO A 108 1.51 12.85 -1.29
C PRO A 108 0.68 13.25 -0.07
N GLN A 109 1.08 14.28 0.68
CA GLN A 109 0.31 14.77 1.83
C GLN A 109 -0.93 15.55 1.37
N ALA A 110 -0.79 16.36 0.31
CA ALA A 110 -1.92 17.06 -0.30
C ALA A 110 -2.96 16.07 -0.83
N ASP A 111 -2.51 15.04 -1.56
CA ASP A 111 -3.39 14.00 -2.10
C ASP A 111 -4.03 13.16 -0.99
N ALA A 112 -3.28 12.83 0.07
CA ALA A 112 -3.83 12.18 1.26
C ALA A 112 -4.95 13.01 1.91
N GLN A 113 -4.76 14.33 2.04
CA GLN A 113 -5.77 15.22 2.61
C GLN A 113 -7.06 15.23 1.79
N LEU A 114 -6.95 15.31 0.45
CA LEU A 114 -8.11 15.25 -0.43
C LEU A 114 -8.91 13.94 -0.28
N ILE A 115 -8.21 12.82 -0.10
CA ILE A 115 -8.83 11.51 0.16
C ILE A 115 -9.55 11.52 1.51
N MET A 116 -8.94 12.09 2.55
CA MET A 116 -9.52 12.15 3.89
C MET A 116 -10.77 13.04 3.94
N ASP A 117 -10.73 14.20 3.28
CA ASP A 117 -11.82 15.18 3.28
C ASP A 117 -13.05 14.68 2.52
N SER A 118 -12.86 13.82 1.51
CA SER A 118 -13.93 13.26 0.69
C SER A 118 -14.54 11.96 1.23
N ARG A 119 -14.01 11.41 2.33
CA ARG A 119 -14.37 10.06 2.79
C ARG A 119 -15.08 10.04 4.14
N PHE A 120 -16.12 9.20 4.23
CA PHE A 120 -16.77 8.85 5.47
C PHE A 120 -16.87 7.33 5.63
N PRO A 121 -16.48 6.76 6.78
CA PRO A 121 -15.81 7.42 7.91
C PRO A 121 -14.40 7.88 7.54
N VAL A 122 -13.90 8.90 8.25
CA VAL A 122 -12.56 9.44 8.01
C VAL A 122 -11.53 8.32 8.23
N PRO A 123 -10.64 8.06 7.25
CA PRO A 123 -9.67 7.00 7.38
C PRO A 123 -8.57 7.36 8.38
N ARG A 124 -7.91 6.33 8.92
CA ARG A 124 -6.74 6.53 9.75
C ARG A 124 -5.55 6.94 8.89
N TYR A 125 -5.02 8.13 9.14
CA TYR A 125 -3.80 8.62 8.50
C TYR A 125 -2.55 8.04 9.18
N VAL A 126 -1.62 7.53 8.39
CA VAL A 126 -0.35 6.97 8.86
C VAL A 126 0.78 7.51 8.00
N VAL A 127 1.78 8.10 8.63
CA VAL A 127 3.05 8.44 7.99
C VAL A 127 4.11 7.50 8.54
N CYS A 128 4.85 6.82 7.67
CA CYS A 128 5.87 5.89 8.08
C CYS A 128 7.05 5.85 7.10
N ASP A 129 8.16 5.30 7.59
CA ASP A 129 9.37 5.09 6.81
C ASP A 129 9.63 3.60 6.66
N GLN A 130 10.40 3.26 5.64
CA GLN A 130 10.89 1.91 5.41
C GLN A 130 11.59 1.35 6.66
N HIS A 131 11.35 0.07 6.95
CA HIS A 131 11.88 -0.64 8.12
C HIS A 131 11.43 -0.13 9.50
N LYS A 132 10.47 0.81 9.59
CA LYS A 132 9.84 1.23 10.86
C LYS A 132 8.55 0.46 11.16
N SER A 133 8.12 0.44 12.42
CA SER A 133 6.99 -0.39 12.89
C SER A 133 5.67 -0.14 12.14
N GLN A 134 5.38 1.11 11.77
CA GLN A 134 4.15 1.49 11.09
C GLN A 134 4.15 1.14 9.59
N SER A 135 5.30 0.78 9.00
CA SER A 135 5.37 0.31 7.60
C SER A 135 4.55 -0.97 7.35
N ARG A 136 4.27 -1.75 8.41
CA ARG A 136 3.44 -2.95 8.34
C ARG A 136 2.05 -2.72 7.78
N PHE A 137 1.50 -1.51 7.92
CA PHE A 137 0.18 -1.16 7.36
C PHE A 137 0.20 -1.17 5.82
N LEU A 138 1.34 -0.85 5.22
CA LEU A 138 1.58 -1.04 3.79
C LEU A 138 1.91 -2.51 3.49
N MET A 139 2.90 -3.09 4.17
CA MET A 139 3.42 -4.42 3.84
C MET A 139 2.35 -5.52 3.88
N ALA A 140 1.43 -5.46 4.85
CA ALA A 140 0.35 -6.45 4.97
C ALA A 140 -0.67 -6.42 3.81
N LYS A 141 -0.67 -5.37 2.98
CA LYS A 141 -1.57 -5.23 1.83
C LYS A 141 -0.91 -5.61 0.50
N LEU A 142 0.42 -5.67 0.45
CA LEU A 142 1.16 -5.95 -0.77
C LEU A 142 1.09 -7.42 -1.17
N ASN A 143 1.16 -7.67 -2.48
CA ASN A 143 1.43 -8.98 -3.01
C ASN A 143 2.88 -9.40 -2.68
N PRO A 144 3.12 -10.55 -2.01
CA PRO A 144 4.45 -11.06 -1.69
C PRO A 144 5.08 -11.71 -2.92
N SER A 145 5.44 -10.91 -3.92
CA SER A 145 6.19 -11.35 -5.10
C SER A 145 7.66 -11.63 -4.79
N VAL A 146 8.21 -10.95 -3.78
CA VAL A 146 9.56 -11.13 -3.23
C VAL A 146 9.42 -11.62 -1.80
N THR A 147 9.87 -12.85 -1.55
CA THR A 147 9.79 -13.50 -0.23
C THR A 147 11.14 -14.03 0.21
N HIS A 148 11.26 -14.37 1.49
CA HIS A 148 12.46 -14.99 2.06
C HIS A 148 12.89 -16.30 1.36
N ASN A 149 11.94 -17.00 0.73
CA ASN A 149 12.18 -18.23 -0.03
C ASN A 149 12.59 -17.98 -1.48
N SER A 150 12.43 -16.75 -1.97
CA SER A 150 12.71 -16.34 -3.36
C SER A 150 13.50 -15.02 -3.34
N MET A 151 14.79 -15.13 -3.00
CA MET A 151 15.74 -14.00 -2.89
C MET A 151 16.08 -13.33 -4.24
N ASP A 152 15.39 -13.66 -5.33
CA ASP A 152 15.78 -13.30 -6.71
C ASP A 152 15.01 -12.08 -7.26
N GLY A 153 14.38 -11.29 -6.37
CA GLY A 153 13.54 -10.15 -6.73
C GLY A 153 14.08 -8.81 -6.24
N GLN A 154 13.94 -7.76 -7.06
CA GLN A 154 14.11 -6.38 -6.62
C GLN A 154 12.84 -5.91 -5.89
N GLY A 155 12.97 -5.46 -4.64
CA GLY A 155 11.84 -4.98 -3.82
C GLY A 155 12.02 -5.25 -2.33
N GLU A 156 11.04 -4.86 -1.52
CA GLU A 156 11.03 -5.17 -0.08
C GLU A 156 10.66 -6.64 0.12
N VAL A 157 11.46 -7.37 0.91
CA VAL A 157 11.19 -8.78 1.20
C VAL A 157 10.03 -8.89 2.18
N ILE A 158 8.92 -9.53 1.76
CA ILE A 158 7.79 -9.79 2.65
C ILE A 158 7.95 -11.16 3.30
N PHE A 159 8.03 -11.18 4.64
CA PHE A 159 8.12 -12.39 5.43
C PHE A 159 6.74 -13.03 5.64
N THR A 160 6.30 -13.80 4.64
CA THR A 160 5.03 -14.52 4.68
C THR A 160 5.10 -15.80 3.85
N ASP A 161 4.32 -16.80 4.24
CA ASP A 161 4.06 -18.01 3.46
C ASP A 161 2.80 -17.88 2.57
N ASP A 162 2.19 -16.68 2.54
CA ASP A 162 1.06 -16.40 1.67
C ASP A 162 1.44 -16.56 0.20
N VAL A 163 0.51 -17.13 -0.57
CA VAL A 163 0.64 -17.33 -2.01
C VAL A 163 0.67 -15.97 -2.74
N SER A 164 1.65 -15.80 -3.63
CA SER A 164 1.73 -14.62 -4.51
C SER A 164 0.67 -14.65 -5.61
N LEU A 165 0.37 -13.50 -6.20
CA LEU A 165 -0.59 -13.39 -7.30
C LEU A 165 -0.19 -14.28 -8.49
N LYS A 166 1.11 -14.38 -8.78
CA LYS A 166 1.63 -15.23 -9.85
C LYS A 166 1.25 -16.70 -9.64
N VAL A 167 1.58 -17.24 -8.47
CA VAL A 167 1.27 -18.65 -8.13
C VAL A 167 -0.24 -18.89 -8.08
N PHE A 168 -1.02 -17.92 -7.58
CA PHE A 168 -2.48 -17.98 -7.62
C PHE A 168 -3.01 -18.10 -9.05
N MET A 169 -2.48 -17.31 -9.99
CA MET A 169 -2.88 -17.36 -11.40
C MET A 169 -2.45 -18.65 -12.08
N GLU A 170 -1.25 -19.17 -11.79
CA GLU A 170 -0.77 -20.46 -12.32
C GLU A 170 -1.71 -21.61 -11.92
N HIS A 171 -2.10 -21.67 -10.64
CA HIS A 171 -3.07 -22.67 -10.16
C HIS A 171 -4.44 -22.50 -10.82
N LEU A 172 -4.92 -21.27 -10.96
CA LEU A 172 -6.19 -20.97 -11.61
C LEU A 172 -6.21 -21.43 -13.07
N MET A 173 -5.17 -21.09 -13.84
CA MET A 173 -5.04 -21.50 -15.24
C MET A 173 -4.99 -23.02 -15.37
N ASN A 174 -4.19 -23.70 -14.55
CA ASN A 174 -4.07 -25.16 -14.58
C ASN A 174 -5.40 -25.88 -14.29
N LEU A 175 -6.24 -25.34 -13.40
CA LEU A 175 -7.55 -25.92 -13.11
C LEU A 175 -8.59 -25.57 -14.18
N ALA A 176 -8.54 -24.36 -14.74
CA ALA A 176 -9.49 -23.92 -15.75
C ALA A 176 -9.40 -24.71 -17.07
N VAL A 177 -8.22 -25.23 -17.41
CA VAL A 177 -7.99 -26.04 -18.61
C VAL A 177 -8.12 -27.55 -18.38
N LYS A 178 -8.30 -27.99 -17.13
CA LYS A 178 -8.60 -29.38 -16.78
C LYS A 178 -10.11 -29.61 -16.89
N SER A 179 -10.60 -29.70 -18.13
CA SER A 179 -11.96 -30.14 -18.48
C SER A 179 -11.92 -31.51 -19.13
#